data_AF-A0A832BRM0-F1
#
_entry.id   AF-A0A832BRM0-F1
#
_cell.length_a   1.000
_cell.length_b   1.000
_cell.length_c   1.000
_cell.angle_alpha   90.00
_cell.angle_beta   90.00
_cell.angle_gamma   90.00
#
_symmetry.space_group_name_H-M   'P 1'
#
loop_
_entity.id
_entity.type
_entity.pdbx_description
1 polymer ?
#
loop_
_entity_poly.entity_id
_entity_poly.type
_entity_poly.pdbx_seq_one_letter_code
_entity_poly.pdbx_strand_id
1 'polypeptide(L)' 'MGDAIVVGGRTLGRVLGRVYVSVGNRVTLEDCVRIVSGCMRGHRAPEPLFLAHRISKEVAILGE' A
#
# COMPACT_ATOMS: atom_id res chain seq x y z
N MET A 1 4.74 2.42 14.45
CA MET A 1 3.32 2.66 14.09
C MET A 1 3.28 3.96 13.30
N GLY A 2 2.74 3.98 12.09
CA GLY A 2 2.81 5.14 11.19
C GLY A 2 1.96 6.34 11.63
N ASP A 3 2.32 7.55 11.15
CA ASP A 3 1.60 8.79 11.45
C ASP A 3 0.15 8.72 10.98
N ALA A 4 -0.77 9.24 11.80
CA ALA A 4 -2.19 9.23 11.49
C ALA A 4 -2.54 10.32 10.46
N ILE A 5 -3.34 9.96 9.46
CA ILE A 5 -3.93 10.91 8.51
C ILE A 5 -5.32 11.25 9.02
N VAL A 6 -5.52 12.49 9.46
CA VAL A 6 -6.77 12.95 10.09
C VAL A 6 -7.44 14.01 9.22
N VAL A 7 -8.73 13.79 8.91
CA VAL A 7 -9.56 14.74 8.14
C VAL A 7 -10.88 14.90 8.87
N GLY A 8 -11.27 16.16 9.16
CA GLY A 8 -12.52 16.45 9.87
C GLY A 8 -12.62 15.78 11.26
N GLY A 9 -11.49 15.63 11.97
CA GLY A 9 -11.43 14.96 13.27
C GLY A 9 -11.48 13.42 13.22
N ARG A 10 -11.50 12.81 12.03
CA ARG A 10 -11.53 11.36 11.85
C ARG A 10 -10.24 10.85 11.23
N THR A 11 -9.72 9.74 11.75
CA THR A 11 -8.57 9.05 11.16
C THR A 11 -9.01 8.30 9.90
N LEU A 12 -8.48 8.69 8.74
CA LEU A 12 -8.77 8.04 7.45
C LEU A 12 -7.71 7.02 7.03
N GLY A 13 -6.49 7.17 7.54
CA GLY A 13 -5.37 6.35 7.12
C GLY A 13 -4.13 6.52 7.97
N ARG A 14 -3.04 5.89 7.54
CA ARG A 14 -1.70 6.05 8.13
C ARG A 14 -0.63 6.21 7.07
N VAL A 15 0.40 6.97 7.40
CA VAL A 15 1.64 7.07 6.62
C VAL A 15 2.58 5.95 7.03
N LEU A 16 2.98 5.09 6.08
CA LEU A 16 3.96 4.03 6.30
C LEU A 16 5.17 4.25 5.39
N GLY A 17 6.17 4.98 5.91
CA GLY A 17 7.36 5.34 5.15
C GLY A 17 7.00 6.22 3.94
N ARG A 18 6.97 5.62 2.74
CA ARG A 18 6.71 6.31 1.47
C ARG A 18 5.30 6.11 0.90
N VAL A 19 4.44 5.39 1.60
CA VAL A 19 3.07 5.11 1.15
C VAL A 19 2.04 5.59 2.16
N TYR A 20 0.88 5.96 1.64
CA TYR A 20 -0.31 6.21 2.44
C TYR A 20 -1.19 4.96 2.40
N VAL A 21 -1.67 4.53 3.56
CA VAL A 21 -2.54 3.36 3.71
C VAL A 21 -3.89 3.81 4.23
N SER A 22 -4.95 3.44 3.52
CA SER A 22 -6.34 3.62 3.93
C SER A 22 -7.07 2.28 3.93
N VAL A 23 -8.25 2.26 4.55
CA VAL A 23 -9.13 1.08 4.51
C VAL A 23 -9.73 0.89 3.11
N GLY A 24 -9.82 -0.38 2.71
CA GLY A 24 -10.64 -0.81 1.57
C GLY A 24 -12.00 -1.29 2.04
N ASN A 25 -12.42 -2.48 1.61
CA ASN A 25 -13.67 -3.13 2.04
C ASN A 25 -13.38 -4.31 2.99
N ARG A 26 -14.24 -4.50 4.00
CA ARG A 26 -14.18 -5.62 4.98
C ARG A 26 -12.82 -5.80 5.68
N VAL A 27 -12.13 -4.69 5.97
CA VAL A 27 -10.81 -4.67 6.61
C VAL A 27 -10.69 -3.48 7.54
N THR A 28 -10.02 -3.63 8.68
CA THR A 28 -9.76 -2.51 9.60
C THR A 28 -8.50 -1.75 9.20
N LEU A 29 -8.35 -0.51 9.67
CA LEU A 29 -7.13 0.26 9.40
C LEU A 29 -5.90 -0.41 10.03
N GLU A 30 -6.07 -1.07 11.17
CA GLU A 30 -5.00 -1.84 11.83
C GLU A 30 -4.57 -3.04 10.99
N ASP A 31 -5.52 -3.80 10.44
CA ASP A 31 -5.23 -4.88 9.50
C ASP A 31 -4.48 -4.39 8.27
N CYS A 32 -4.93 -3.28 7.66
CA CYS A 32 -4.25 -2.70 6.50
C CYS A 32 -2.80 -2.35 6.83
N VAL A 33 -2.54 -1.75 8.00
CA VAL A 33 -1.18 -1.38 8.42
C VAL A 33 -0.31 -2.61 8.63
N ARG A 34 -0.85 -3.65 9.29
CA ARG A 34 -0.15 -4.93 9.53
C ARG A 34 0.18 -5.63 8.20
N ILE A 35 -0.77 -5.70 7.29
CA ILE A 35 -0.59 -6.33 5.97
C ILE A 35 0.46 -5.57 5.16
N VAL A 36 0.27 -4.25 4.99
CA VAL A 36 1.16 -3.42 4.16
C VAL A 36 2.59 -3.41 4.70
N SER A 37 2.77 -3.26 6.02
CA SER A 37 4.10 -3.28 6.62
C SER A 37 4.81 -4.63 6.44
N GLY A 38 4.08 -5.75 6.57
CA GLY A 38 4.63 -7.10 6.32
C GLY A 38 5.01 -7.37 4.85
N CYS A 39 4.48 -6.58 3.91
CA CYS A 39 4.79 -6.66 2.50
C CYS A 39 5.94 -5.74 2.05
N MET A 40 6.51 -4.90 2.91
CA MET A 40 7.62 -4.03 2.52
C MET A 40 8.94 -4.81 2.38
N ARG A 41 9.64 -4.66 1.24
CA ARG A 41 10.86 -5.43 0.92
C ARG A 41 12.02 -4.57 0.40
N GLY A 42 12.14 -3.32 0.87
CA GLY A 42 13.27 -2.43 0.57
C GLY A 42 13.14 -1.60 -0.72
N HIS A 43 12.09 -1.81 -1.50
CA HIS A 43 11.68 -0.89 -2.57
C HIS A 43 10.54 0.03 -2.11
N ARG A 44 10.04 0.90 -2.99
CA ARG A 44 9.12 2.00 -2.62
C ARG A 44 7.67 1.57 -2.39
N ALA A 45 7.27 0.39 -2.83
CA ALA A 45 5.89 -0.09 -2.79
C ALA A 45 5.81 -1.39 -1.97
N PRO A 46 4.62 -1.84 -1.56
CA PRO A 46 4.45 -3.20 -1.03
C PRO A 46 4.77 -4.23 -2.11
N GLU A 47 5.37 -5.36 -1.74
CA GLU A 47 5.79 -6.43 -2.67
C GLU A 47 4.72 -6.80 -3.71
N PRO A 48 3.43 -7.00 -3.34
CA PRO A 48 2.41 -7.32 -4.34
C PRO A 48 2.23 -6.23 -5.41
N LEU A 49 2.27 -4.94 -5.01
CA LEU A 49 2.11 -3.82 -5.94
C LEU A 49 3.36 -3.62 -6.79
N PHE A 50 4.55 -3.83 -6.22
CA PHE A 50 5.81 -3.78 -6.95
C PHE A 50 5.88 -4.84 -8.05
N LEU A 51 5.54 -6.10 -7.72
CA LEU A 51 5.49 -7.19 -8.69
C LEU A 51 4.41 -6.95 -9.75
N ALA A 52 3.20 -6.52 -9.34
CA ALA A 52 2.13 -6.19 -10.28
C ALA A 52 2.57 -5.11 -11.29
N HIS A 53 3.29 -4.08 -10.83
CA HIS A 53 3.83 -3.05 -11.71
C HIS A 53 4.83 -3.64 -12.73
N ARG A 54 5.78 -4.45 -12.27
CA ARG A 54 6.78 -5.09 -13.16
C ARG A 54 6.11 -5.99 -14.20
N ILE A 55 5.21 -6.87 -13.77
CA ILE A 55 4.47 -7.78 -14.66
C ILE A 55 3.66 -6.98 -15.69
N SER A 56 2.99 -5.90 -15.26
CA SER A 56 2.23 -5.06 -16.19
C SER A 56 3.09 -4.43 -17.28
N LYS A 57 4.35 -4.12 -16.98
CA LYS A 57 5.31 -3.59 -17.96
C LYS A 57 5.83 -4.69 -18.89
N GLU A 58 6.13 -5.87 -18.36
CA GLU A 58 6.54 -7.02 -19.17
C GLU A 58 5.44 -7.43 -20.17
N VAL A 59 4.18 -7.51 -19.71
CA VAL A 59 3.02 -7.82 -20.58
C VAL A 59 2.80 -6.74 -21.64
N ALA A 60 2.96 -5.46 -21.28
CA ALA A 60 2.83 -4.37 -22.25
C ALA A 60 3.90 -4.41 -23.35
N ILE A 61 5.09 -4.93 -23.05
CA ILE A 61 6.20 -5.05 -24.02
C ILE A 61 6.04 -6.30 -24.90
N LEU A 62 5.49 -7.39 -24.35
CA LEU A 62 5.28 -8.67 -25.06
C LEU A 62 3.99 -8.70 -25.91
N GLY A 63 3.12 -7.71 -25.74
CA GLY A 63 1.82 -7.61 -26.39
C GLY A 63 1.81 -6.84 -27.72
N GLU A 64 2.99 -6.49 -28.26
CA GLU A 64 3.16 -5.89 -29.60
C GLU A 64 3.94 -6.83 -30.54
#